data_AF-A0A7C5Q2V6-F1
#
_entry.id   AF-A0A7C5Q2V6-F1
#
_cell.length_a   1.000
_cell.length_b   1.000
_cell.length_c   1.000
_cell.angle_alpha   90.00
_cell.angle_beta   90.00
_cell.angle_gamma   90.00
#
_symmetry.space_group_name_H-M   'P 1'
#
loop_
_entity.id
_entity.type
_entity.pdbx_description
1 polymer ?
#
loop_
_entity_poly.entity_id
_entity_poly.type
_entity_poly.pdbx_seq_one_letter_code
_entity_poly.pdbx_strand_id
1 'polypeptide(L)'
;RELSTERKALLEEIASLRREIERYTVRSPLSGVVLRVFVEEGDYVNPLRADSAIASVSTKERKVILNVDEEYLPLVRRGQKVYVVTDAYPGRVFEGEVSAYALQSDVDRRVVDVEVRVDLPQEVPVDSVVEANILVERLKTTVVPARAVKDGYVTLLVNGEKRRVRVGRIFRGFAEVLGFPAGTPCLIED
;
A
#
# COMPACT_ATOMS: atom_id res chain seq x y z
N ARG A 1 25.75 16.21 56.01
CA ARG A 1 24.63 15.55 55.28
C ARG A 1 23.69 16.61 54.67
N GLU A 2 23.31 17.65 55.42
CA GLU A 2 22.48 18.77 54.91
C GLU A 2 23.05 19.52 53.70
N LEU A 3 24.33 19.93 53.74
CA LEU A 3 25.03 20.57 52.61
C LEU A 3 25.00 19.75 51.31
N SER A 4 24.93 18.42 51.40
CA SER A 4 24.82 17.53 50.24
C SER A 4 23.41 17.54 49.65
N THR A 5 22.40 17.61 50.51
CA THR A 5 20.99 17.67 50.11
C THR A 5 20.67 19.02 49.48
N GLU A 6 21.16 20.11 50.07
CA GLU A 6 20.95 21.47 49.57
C GLU A 6 21.65 21.70 48.23
N ARG A 7 22.91 21.25 48.09
CA ARG A 7 23.61 21.25 46.80
C ARG A 7 22.86 20.43 45.75
N LYS A 8 22.29 19.28 46.12
CA LYS A 8 21.52 18.43 45.20
C LYS A 8 20.25 19.14 44.73
N ALA A 9 19.51 19.78 45.64
CA ALA A 9 18.30 20.53 45.32
C ALA A 9 18.59 21.68 44.34
N LEU A 10 19.64 22.47 44.60
CA LEU A 10 20.05 23.56 43.71
C LEU A 10 20.49 23.06 42.32
N LEU A 11 21.15 21.91 42.25
CA LEU A 11 21.52 21.31 40.96
C LEU A 11 20.29 20.82 40.17
N GLU A 12 19.29 20.27 40.86
CA GLU A 12 18.02 19.86 40.24
C GLU A 12 17.24 21.07 39.73
N GLU A 13 17.27 22.20 40.45
CA GLU A 13 16.67 23.47 40.04
C GLU A 13 17.39 24.07 38.81
N ILE A 14 18.72 24.10 38.80
CA ILE A 14 19.48 24.52 37.60
C ILE A 14 19.14 23.61 36.42
N ALA A 15 19.01 22.30 36.64
CA ALA A 15 18.66 21.35 35.59
C ALA A 15 17.23 21.56 35.07
N SER A 16 16.26 21.87 35.93
CA SER A 16 14.87 22.14 35.51
C SER A 16 14.77 23.42 34.69
N LEU A 17 15.45 24.49 35.11
CA LEU A 17 15.52 25.77 34.39
C LEU A 17 16.19 25.60 33.02
N ARG A 18 17.25 24.79 32.93
CA ARG A 18 17.89 24.46 31.64
C ARG A 18 16.94 23.75 30.69
N ARG A 19 16.20 22.73 31.18
CA ARG A 19 15.18 22.04 30.38
C ARG A 19 14.06 22.99 29.95
N GLU A 20 13.70 23.97 30.78
CA GLU A 20 12.71 24.98 30.42
C GLU A 20 13.19 25.87 29.27
N ILE A 21 14.43 26.32 29.31
CA ILE A 21 15.04 27.09 28.22
C ILE A 21 15.07 26.27 26.92
N GLU A 22 15.42 24.99 27.01
CA GLU A 22 15.43 24.09 25.85
C GLU A 22 14.04 23.94 25.21
N ARG A 23 12.95 24.01 25.99
CA ARG A 23 11.58 23.94 25.47
C ARG A 23 11.18 25.14 24.60
N TYR A 24 11.88 26.28 24.69
CA TYR A 24 11.62 27.42 23.81
C TYR A 24 12.17 27.22 22.39
N THR A 25 13.04 26.23 22.18
CA THR A 25 13.51 25.86 20.84
C THR A 25 12.82 24.58 20.39
N VAL A 26 11.84 24.71 19.49
CA VAL A 26 11.17 23.55 18.90
C VAL A 26 12.10 22.92 17.86
N ARG A 27 12.48 21.65 18.08
CA ARG A 27 13.28 20.86 17.16
C ARG A 27 12.44 19.75 16.55
N SER A 28 12.70 19.44 15.28
CA SER A 28 12.07 18.29 14.64
C SER A 28 12.51 16.99 15.34
N PRO A 29 11.58 16.08 15.69
CA PRO A 29 11.93 14.78 16.25
C PRO A 29 12.48 13.80 15.19
N LEU A 30 12.37 14.15 13.91
CA LEU A 30 12.74 13.32 12.78
C LEU A 30 13.52 14.09 11.71
N SER A 31 14.37 13.38 10.98
CA SER A 31 15.05 13.92 9.80
C SER A 31 14.12 13.89 8.59
N GLY A 32 14.00 15.01 7.88
CA GLY A 32 13.03 15.11 6.80
C GLY A 32 12.99 16.47 6.10
N VAL A 33 11.90 16.70 5.37
CA VAL A 33 11.59 17.94 4.66
C VAL A 33 10.36 18.57 5.29
N VAL A 34 10.42 19.86 5.59
CA VAL A 34 9.25 20.63 6.06
C VAL A 34 8.29 20.81 4.89
N LEU A 35 7.07 20.28 5.01
CA LEU A 35 6.04 20.38 3.99
C LEU A 35 5.25 21.68 4.13
N ARG A 36 4.90 22.05 5.36
CA ARG A 36 4.15 23.25 5.69
C ARG A 36 4.50 23.73 7.08
N VAL A 37 4.55 25.04 7.26
CA VAL A 37 4.57 25.71 8.57
C VAL A 37 3.20 26.34 8.76
N PHE A 38 2.59 26.13 9.92
CA PHE A 38 1.22 26.57 10.21
C PHE A 38 1.16 27.84 11.06
N VAL A 39 2.31 28.32 11.53
CA VAL A 39 2.43 29.47 12.44
C VAL A 39 3.30 30.54 11.82
N GLU A 40 3.02 31.78 12.19
CA GLU A 40 3.79 32.96 11.82
C GLU A 40 4.39 33.65 13.04
N GLU A 41 5.28 34.62 12.81
CA GLU A 41 5.85 35.42 13.90
C GLU A 41 4.75 36.20 14.63
N GLY A 42 4.70 36.05 15.96
CA GLY A 42 3.68 36.67 16.80
C GLY A 42 2.49 35.76 17.13
N ASP A 43 2.40 34.58 16.50
CA ASP A 43 1.35 33.62 16.85
C ASP A 43 1.53 33.05 18.25
N TYR A 44 0.40 32.88 18.94
CA TYR A 44 0.35 32.21 20.22
C TYR A 44 0.17 30.70 20.04
N VAL A 45 1.18 29.91 20.40
CA VAL A 45 1.14 28.44 20.32
C VAL A 45 0.90 27.84 21.71
N ASN A 46 -0.12 26.99 21.83
CA ASN A 46 -0.41 26.27 23.07
C ASN A 46 -0.06 24.78 22.94
N PRO A 47 1.00 24.28 23.61
CA PRO A 47 1.42 22.89 23.48
C PRO A 47 0.42 21.87 24.06
N LEU A 48 -0.58 22.31 24.83
CA LEU A 48 -1.60 21.43 25.42
C LEU A 48 -2.80 21.20 24.50
N ARG A 49 -2.85 21.89 23.36
CA ARG A 49 -3.94 21.79 22.38
C ARG A 49 -3.54 20.86 21.23
N ALA A 50 -4.37 19.85 20.98
CA ALA A 50 -4.10 18.82 19.97
C ALA A 50 -4.04 19.37 18.53
N ASP A 51 -4.66 20.51 18.28
CA ASP A 51 -4.70 21.24 17.02
C ASP A 51 -3.54 22.25 16.84
N SER A 52 -2.63 22.38 17.83
CA SER A 52 -1.49 23.32 17.77
C SER A 52 -0.28 22.76 17.04
N ALA A 53 -0.48 22.21 15.84
CA ALA A 53 0.63 21.77 14.99
C ALA A 53 1.42 23.00 14.49
N ILE A 54 2.74 22.99 14.69
CA ILE A 54 3.63 24.09 14.27
C ILE A 54 4.05 23.92 12.81
N ALA A 55 4.34 22.69 12.41
CA ALA A 55 4.74 22.34 11.06
C ALA A 55 4.42 20.87 10.76
N SER A 56 4.25 20.55 9.48
CA SER A 56 4.25 19.18 8.98
C SER A 56 5.59 18.86 8.33
N VAL A 57 6.12 17.68 8.61
CA VAL A 57 7.44 17.23 8.13
C VAL A 57 7.29 15.84 7.53
N SER A 58 7.91 15.62 6.39
CA SER A 58 7.94 14.32 5.70
C SER A 58 9.32 13.70 5.78
N THR A 59 9.40 12.38 6.00
CA THR A 59 10.64 11.62 5.87
C THR A 59 10.91 11.28 4.40
N LYS A 60 12.10 10.74 4.11
CA LYS A 60 12.40 10.22 2.77
C LYS A 60 11.63 8.94 2.44
N GLU A 61 11.17 8.22 3.45
CA GLU A 61 10.43 6.97 3.29
C GLU A 61 8.97 7.27 2.95
N ARG A 62 8.65 7.15 1.67
CA ARG A 62 7.27 7.29 1.17
C ARG A 62 6.64 5.91 1.07
N LYS A 63 5.36 5.84 1.41
CA LYS A 63 4.53 4.65 1.27
C LYS A 63 3.25 5.01 0.56
N VAL A 64 2.73 4.04 -0.19
CA VAL A 64 1.39 4.13 -0.76
C VAL A 64 0.45 3.37 0.16
N ILE A 65 -0.70 3.97 0.46
CA ILE A 65 -1.77 3.33 1.23
C ILE A 65 -2.91 3.06 0.24
N LEU A 66 -3.29 1.78 0.14
CA LEU A 66 -4.41 1.33 -0.67
C LEU A 66 -5.58 1.02 0.25
N ASN A 67 -6.77 1.49 -0.09
CA ASN A 67 -7.99 1.09 0.58
C ASN A 67 -8.55 -0.15 -0.14
N VAL A 68 -8.48 -1.31 0.50
CA VAL A 68 -8.95 -2.58 -0.07
C VAL A 68 -10.24 -3.00 0.63
N ASP A 69 -11.28 -3.36 -0.12
CA ASP A 69 -12.52 -3.84 0.49
C ASP A 69 -12.25 -5.06 1.37
N GLU A 70 -12.92 -5.12 2.51
CA GLU A 70 -12.72 -6.18 3.51
C GLU A 70 -12.96 -7.59 2.93
N GLU A 71 -13.84 -7.71 1.92
CA GLU A 71 -14.11 -8.97 1.22
C GLU A 71 -12.90 -9.53 0.46
N TYR A 72 -11.99 -8.68 -0.01
CA TYR A 72 -10.80 -9.08 -0.75
C TYR A 72 -9.56 -9.22 0.15
N LEU A 73 -9.62 -8.77 1.40
CA LEU A 73 -8.49 -8.87 2.34
C LEU A 73 -7.92 -10.30 2.46
N PRO A 74 -8.71 -11.40 2.45
CA PRO A 74 -8.17 -12.76 2.50
C PRO A 74 -7.25 -13.13 1.33
N LEU A 75 -7.34 -12.39 0.22
CA LEU A 75 -6.49 -12.56 -0.96
C LEU A 75 -5.17 -11.78 -0.86
N VAL A 76 -5.09 -10.81 0.05
CA VAL A 76 -3.93 -9.94 0.25
C VAL A 76 -2.92 -10.61 1.17
N ARG A 77 -1.65 -10.64 0.74
CA ARG A 77 -0.53 -11.19 1.49
C ARG A 77 0.67 -10.27 1.40
N ARG A 78 1.45 -10.21 2.48
CA ARG A 78 2.76 -9.53 2.48
C ARG A 78 3.66 -10.09 1.37
N GLY A 79 4.39 -9.20 0.70
CA GLY A 79 5.29 -9.53 -0.41
C GLY A 79 4.60 -9.73 -1.77
N GLN A 80 3.28 -9.57 -1.87
CA GLN A 80 2.62 -9.56 -3.18
C GLN A 80 3.07 -8.36 -4.01
N LYS A 81 3.31 -8.60 -5.30
CA LYS A 81 3.69 -7.57 -6.25
C LYS A 81 2.51 -6.63 -6.50
N VAL A 82 2.77 -5.33 -6.47
CA VAL A 82 1.79 -4.28 -6.73
C VAL A 82 2.26 -3.44 -7.91
N TYR A 83 1.34 -3.11 -8.81
CA TYR A 83 1.59 -2.18 -9.91
C TYR A 83 0.84 -0.89 -9.62
N VAL A 84 1.57 0.21 -9.43
CA VAL A 84 1.05 1.53 -9.07
C VAL A 84 1.16 2.47 -10.25
N VAL A 85 0.12 3.25 -10.50
CA VAL A 85 0.10 4.35 -11.48
C VAL A 85 -0.37 5.62 -10.77
N THR A 86 0.10 6.78 -11.25
CA THR A 86 -0.24 8.08 -10.67
C THR A 86 -0.39 9.12 -11.76
N ASP A 87 -1.32 10.06 -11.57
CA ASP A 87 -1.55 11.17 -12.49
C ASP A 87 -0.36 12.12 -12.61
N ALA A 88 0.52 12.14 -11.61
CA ALA A 88 1.77 12.90 -11.66
C ALA A 88 2.73 12.39 -12.75
N TYR A 89 2.59 11.13 -13.17
CA TYR A 89 3.41 10.50 -14.20
C TYR A 89 2.57 9.60 -15.13
N PRO A 90 1.76 10.20 -16.03
CA PRO A 90 0.87 9.44 -16.90
C PRO A 90 1.62 8.41 -17.76
N GLY A 91 1.06 7.20 -17.86
CA GLY A 91 1.61 6.11 -18.67
C GLY A 91 2.82 5.38 -18.06
N ARG A 92 3.30 5.78 -16.87
CA ARG A 92 4.35 5.06 -16.14
C ARG A 92 3.72 4.14 -15.09
N VAL A 93 4.19 2.90 -15.06
CA VAL A 93 3.84 1.92 -14.02
C VAL A 93 5.03 1.74 -13.10
N PHE A 94 4.79 1.90 -11.81
CA PHE A 94 5.76 1.68 -10.74
C PHE A 94 5.50 0.33 -10.11
N GLU A 95 6.55 -0.47 -9.95
CA GLU A 95 6.46 -1.77 -9.29
C GLU A 95 6.76 -1.61 -7.80
N GLY A 96 5.89 -2.20 -6.96
CA GLY A 96 6.04 -2.21 -5.52
C GLY A 96 5.65 -3.55 -4.93
N GLU A 97 5.63 -3.61 -3.59
CA GLU A 97 5.27 -4.80 -2.83
C GLU A 97 4.37 -4.43 -1.63
N VAL A 98 3.44 -5.32 -1.29
CA VAL A 98 2.66 -5.20 -0.05
C VAL A 98 3.58 -5.36 1.15
N SER A 99 3.76 -4.30 1.95
CA SER A 99 4.60 -4.33 3.15
C SER A 99 3.80 -4.71 4.39
N ALA A 100 2.58 -4.18 4.53
CA ALA A 100 1.71 -4.43 5.67
C ALA A 100 0.24 -4.19 5.31
N TYR A 101 -0.65 -4.56 6.20
CA TYR A 101 -2.06 -4.20 6.15
C TYR A 101 -2.55 -3.97 7.57
N ALA A 102 -3.53 -3.08 7.74
CA ALA A 102 -4.11 -2.75 9.02
C ALA A 102 -4.85 -3.96 9.61
N LEU A 103 -4.84 -4.06 10.93
CA LEU A 103 -5.61 -5.08 11.67
C LEU A 103 -7.05 -4.65 11.94
N GLN A 104 -7.35 -3.37 11.73
CA GLN A 104 -8.65 -2.76 11.94
C GLN A 104 -9.15 -2.23 10.59
N SER A 105 -10.42 -2.51 10.27
CA SER A 105 -11.11 -1.90 9.14
C SER A 105 -11.70 -0.55 9.52
N ASP A 106 -11.80 0.34 8.52
CA ASP A 106 -12.64 1.52 8.59
C ASP A 106 -14.09 1.06 8.43
N VAL A 107 -14.88 1.11 9.51
CA VAL A 107 -16.24 0.56 9.54
C VAL A 107 -17.19 1.34 8.63
N ASP A 108 -16.98 2.66 8.48
CA ASP A 108 -17.83 3.52 7.67
C ASP A 108 -17.62 3.24 6.18
N ARG A 109 -16.37 2.97 5.80
CA ARG A 109 -15.98 2.71 4.40
C ARG A 109 -15.95 1.22 4.04
N ARG A 110 -15.93 0.31 5.02
CA ARG A 110 -15.75 -1.16 4.87
C ARG A 110 -14.49 -1.54 4.10
N VAL A 111 -13.43 -0.76 4.31
CA VAL A 111 -12.11 -0.97 3.71
C VAL A 111 -11.06 -1.21 4.78
N VAL A 112 -9.96 -1.82 4.35
CA VAL A 112 -8.77 -2.06 5.16
C VAL A 112 -7.59 -1.43 4.45
N ASP A 113 -6.81 -0.68 5.22
CA ASP A 113 -5.62 -0.02 4.70
C ASP A 113 -4.51 -1.05 4.45
N VAL A 114 -4.01 -1.10 3.23
CA VAL A 114 -2.88 -1.92 2.80
C VAL A 114 -1.72 -1.01 2.45
N GLU A 115 -0.61 -1.18 3.16
CA GLU A 115 0.62 -0.45 2.90
C GLU A 115 1.43 -1.11 1.78
N VAL A 116 1.86 -0.29 0.83
CA VAL A 116 2.67 -0.69 -0.31
C VAL A 116 3.97 0.09 -0.30
N ARG A 117 5.08 -0.64 -0.34
CA ARG A 117 6.41 -0.09 -0.57
C ARG A 117 6.61 0.03 -2.07
N VAL A 118 6.85 1.25 -2.55
CA VAL A 118 7.08 1.57 -3.95
C VAL A 118 8.03 2.76 -4.03
N ASP A 119 8.95 2.73 -4.99
CA ASP A 119 9.88 3.83 -5.24
C ASP A 119 9.23 4.82 -6.23
N LEU A 120 8.59 5.85 -5.69
CA LEU A 120 8.00 6.94 -6.47
C LEU A 120 8.98 8.12 -6.56
N PRO A 121 9.03 8.81 -7.73
CA PRO A 121 9.83 10.02 -7.87
C PRO A 121 9.51 11.06 -6.80
N GLN A 122 10.51 11.82 -6.35
CA GLN A 122 10.36 12.78 -5.25
C GLN A 122 9.41 13.94 -5.62
N GLU A 123 9.23 14.19 -6.91
CA GLU A 123 8.32 15.20 -7.47
C GLU A 123 6.86 14.82 -7.34
N VAL A 124 6.53 13.54 -7.08
CA VAL A 124 5.16 13.16 -6.73
C VAL A 124 4.84 13.79 -5.38
N PRO A 125 3.84 14.69 -5.28
CA PRO A 125 3.49 15.30 -4.01
C PRO A 125 3.05 14.25 -2.98
N VAL A 126 3.32 14.50 -1.70
CA VAL A 126 2.71 13.73 -0.60
C VAL A 126 1.18 13.91 -0.68
N ASP A 127 0.44 12.88 -0.29
CA ASP A 127 -1.03 12.81 -0.38
C ASP A 127 -1.60 12.82 -1.80
N SER A 128 -0.76 12.55 -2.82
CA SER A 128 -1.24 12.31 -4.19
C SER A 128 -2.10 11.04 -4.27
N VAL A 129 -3.16 11.10 -5.07
CA VAL A 129 -3.97 9.93 -5.40
C VAL A 129 -3.22 9.04 -6.39
N VAL A 130 -3.31 7.74 -6.18
CA VAL A 130 -2.71 6.71 -7.03
C VAL A 130 -3.72 5.59 -7.26
N GLU A 131 -3.62 4.93 -8.41
CA GLU A 131 -4.32 3.67 -8.65
C GLU A 131 -3.32 2.53 -8.57
N ALA A 132 -3.73 1.39 -8.02
CA ALA A 132 -2.84 0.26 -7.89
C ALA A 132 -3.56 -1.07 -8.08
N ASN A 133 -2.82 -2.04 -8.63
CA ASN A 133 -3.28 -3.41 -8.82
C ASN A 133 -2.38 -4.37 -8.03
N ILE A 134 -2.95 -5.07 -7.06
CA ILE A 134 -2.26 -6.13 -6.30
C ILE A 134 -2.35 -7.44 -7.09
N LEU A 135 -1.21 -8.05 -7.39
CA LEU A 135 -1.16 -9.34 -8.05
C LEU A 135 -1.47 -10.46 -7.05
N VAL A 136 -2.74 -10.92 -7.05
CA VAL A 136 -3.23 -11.97 -6.15
C VAL A 136 -2.68 -13.35 -6.52
N GLU A 137 -2.76 -13.71 -7.79
CA GLU A 137 -2.38 -15.04 -8.27
C GLU A 137 -1.82 -14.98 -9.70
N ARG A 138 -0.82 -15.81 -9.98
CA ARG A 138 -0.29 -16.03 -11.33
C ARG A 138 -0.41 -17.50 -11.68
N LEU A 139 -1.37 -17.82 -12.54
CA LEU A 139 -1.57 -19.17 -13.04
C LEU A 139 -0.78 -19.39 -14.33
N LYS A 140 -0.05 -20.50 -14.40
CA LYS A 140 0.52 -21.01 -15.65
C LYS A 140 -0.33 -22.20 -16.10
N THR A 141 -1.31 -21.93 -16.95
CA THR A 141 -2.32 -22.91 -17.38
C THR A 141 -2.57 -22.80 -18.88
N THR A 142 -3.11 -23.85 -19.47
CA THR A 142 -3.55 -23.83 -20.87
C THR A 142 -4.93 -23.19 -20.92
N VAL A 143 -5.13 -22.27 -21.86
CA VAL A 143 -6.41 -21.60 -22.05
C VAL A 143 -6.89 -21.73 -23.48
N VAL A 144 -8.20 -21.69 -23.64
CA VAL A 144 -8.88 -21.60 -24.94
C VAL A 144 -9.80 -20.38 -24.94
N PRO A 145 -10.13 -19.80 -26.11
CA PRO A 145 -11.12 -18.72 -26.17
C PRO A 145 -12.46 -19.18 -25.57
N ALA A 146 -13.11 -18.32 -24.77
CA ALA A 146 -14.37 -18.64 -24.10
C ALA A 146 -15.49 -19.00 -25.09
N ARG A 147 -15.44 -18.48 -26.32
CA ARG A 147 -16.36 -18.86 -27.42
C ARG A 147 -16.28 -20.34 -27.82
N ALA A 148 -15.18 -21.02 -27.51
CA ALA A 148 -15.03 -22.45 -27.76
C ALA A 148 -15.77 -23.31 -26.73
N VAL A 149 -16.24 -22.71 -25.62
CA VAL A 149 -16.88 -23.41 -24.52
C VAL A 149 -18.36 -23.60 -24.83
N LYS A 150 -18.82 -24.87 -24.83
CA LYS A 150 -20.24 -25.26 -24.89
C LYS A 150 -20.60 -26.07 -23.65
N ASP A 151 -21.59 -25.60 -22.90
CA ASP A 151 -22.08 -26.21 -21.65
C ASP A 151 -21.00 -26.47 -20.59
N GLY A 152 -19.98 -25.61 -20.51
CA GLY A 152 -18.85 -25.79 -19.59
C GLY A 152 -17.80 -26.82 -20.04
N TYR A 153 -17.82 -27.19 -21.33
CA TYR A 153 -16.86 -28.10 -21.94
C TYR A 153 -16.28 -27.51 -23.22
N VAL A 154 -15.09 -27.99 -23.57
CA VAL A 154 -14.43 -27.72 -24.85
C VAL A 154 -14.07 -29.04 -25.52
N THR A 155 -14.06 -29.05 -26.85
CA THR A 155 -13.61 -30.22 -27.61
C THR A 155 -12.17 -29.98 -28.08
N LEU A 156 -11.26 -30.83 -27.62
CA LEU A 156 -9.87 -30.84 -28.04
C LEU A 156 -9.60 -31.98 -29.03
N LEU A 157 -8.65 -31.79 -29.94
CA LEU A 157 -8.10 -32.85 -30.78
C LEU A 157 -6.82 -33.38 -30.15
N VAL A 158 -6.86 -34.62 -29.67
CA VAL A 158 -5.73 -35.30 -29.03
C VAL A 158 -5.41 -36.53 -29.86
N ASN A 159 -4.23 -36.58 -30.46
CA ASN A 159 -3.79 -37.68 -31.35
C ASN A 159 -4.78 -38.00 -32.49
N GLY A 160 -5.49 -36.99 -33.00
CA GLY A 160 -6.49 -37.16 -34.07
C GLY A 160 -7.91 -37.51 -33.57
N GLU A 161 -8.08 -37.73 -32.27
CA GLU A 161 -9.39 -38.04 -31.68
C GLU A 161 -10.00 -36.82 -30.98
N LYS A 162 -11.32 -36.65 -31.09
CA LYS A 162 -12.08 -35.60 -30.41
C LYS A 162 -12.29 -36.00 -28.95
N ARG A 163 -11.80 -35.17 -28.03
CA ARG A 163 -11.98 -35.36 -26.59
C ARG A 163 -12.70 -34.16 -25.97
N ARG A 164 -13.82 -34.42 -25.30
CA ARG A 164 -14.55 -33.40 -24.55
C ARG A 164 -13.91 -33.22 -23.18
N VAL A 165 -13.55 -31.99 -22.84
CA VAL A 165 -12.81 -31.64 -21.62
C VAL A 165 -13.58 -30.56 -20.86
N ARG A 166 -13.75 -30.75 -19.56
CA ARG A 166 -14.39 -29.75 -18.69
C ARG A 166 -13.45 -28.57 -18.50
N VAL A 167 -13.97 -27.36 -18.69
CA VAL A 167 -13.16 -26.16 -18.43
C VAL A 167 -13.11 -25.84 -16.95
N GLY A 168 -12.00 -25.22 -16.54
CA GLY A 168 -11.81 -24.64 -15.22
C GLY A 168 -12.38 -23.22 -15.17
N ARG A 169 -11.58 -22.27 -14.68
CA ARG A 169 -11.98 -20.87 -14.54
C ARG A 169 -12.18 -20.22 -15.91
N ILE A 170 -13.16 -19.33 -16.02
CA ILE A 170 -13.35 -18.46 -17.19
C ILE A 170 -12.97 -17.04 -16.76
N PHE A 171 -12.03 -16.43 -17.47
CA PHE A 171 -11.52 -15.11 -17.16
C PHE A 171 -11.15 -14.33 -18.42
N ARG A 172 -11.65 -13.09 -18.54
CA ARG A 172 -11.38 -12.15 -19.65
C ARG A 172 -11.45 -12.79 -21.06
N GLY A 173 -12.52 -13.54 -21.32
CA GLY A 173 -12.74 -14.16 -22.64
C GLY A 173 -11.93 -15.42 -22.91
N PHE A 174 -11.26 -15.98 -21.89
CA PHE A 174 -10.55 -17.25 -21.96
C PHE A 174 -11.11 -18.23 -20.93
N ALA A 175 -11.09 -19.51 -21.25
CA ALA A 175 -11.43 -20.60 -20.36
C ALA A 175 -10.21 -21.48 -20.12
N GLU A 176 -9.96 -21.82 -18.87
CA GLU A 176 -8.89 -22.70 -18.46
C GLU A 176 -9.18 -24.14 -18.87
N VAL A 177 -8.16 -24.84 -19.37
CA VAL A 177 -8.23 -26.26 -19.72
C VAL A 177 -7.17 -27.01 -18.90
N LEU A 178 -7.65 -27.82 -17.96
CA LEU A 178 -6.81 -28.56 -17.03
C LEU A 178 -6.31 -29.87 -17.65
N GLY A 179 -5.03 -30.16 -17.46
CA GLY A 179 -4.44 -31.46 -17.83
C GLY A 179 -4.07 -31.63 -19.31
N PHE A 180 -4.07 -30.56 -20.11
CA PHE A 180 -3.65 -30.59 -21.51
C PHE A 180 -2.54 -29.55 -21.78
N PRO A 181 -1.51 -29.89 -22.58
CA PRO A 181 -0.44 -28.97 -22.89
C PRO A 181 -0.90 -27.87 -23.85
N ALA A 182 -0.22 -26.72 -23.78
CA ALA A 182 -0.36 -25.66 -24.75
C ALA A 182 -0.05 -26.18 -26.16
N GLY A 183 -0.82 -25.73 -27.16
CA GLY A 183 -0.72 -26.18 -28.55
C GLY A 183 -1.65 -27.32 -28.93
N THR A 184 -2.39 -27.91 -27.98
CA THR A 184 -3.46 -28.88 -28.29
C THR A 184 -4.57 -28.16 -29.09
N PRO A 185 -4.90 -28.58 -30.32
CA PRO A 185 -5.91 -27.91 -31.12
C PRO A 185 -7.30 -28.00 -30.47
N CYS A 186 -8.01 -26.87 -30.42
CA CYS A 186 -9.37 -26.77 -29.90
C CYS A 186 -10.34 -26.53 -31.07
N LEU A 187 -11.41 -27.31 -31.12
CA LEU A 187 -12.46 -27.14 -32.11
C LEU A 187 -13.42 -26.04 -31.63
N ILE A 188 -13.60 -25.04 -32.48
CA ILE A 188 -14.61 -23.99 -32.30
C ILE A 188 -15.66 -24.28 -33.37
N GLU A 189 -16.87 -24.60 -32.93
CA GLU A 189 -18.00 -24.73 -33.83
C GLU A 189 -18.71 -23.37 -33.87
N ASP A 190 -18.88 -22.83 -35.08
CA ASP A 190 -19.67 -21.62 -35.33
C ASP A 190 -21.17 -21.84 -34.98
#